data_AF-A0A849BKX1-F1
#
_entry.id   AF-A0A849BKX1-F1
#
_cell.length_a   1.000
_cell.length_b   1.000
_cell.length_c   1.000
_cell.angle_alpha   90.00
_cell.angle_beta   90.00
_cell.angle_gamma   90.00
#
_symmetry.space_group_name_H-M   'P 1'
#
loop_
_entity.id
_entity.type
_entity.pdbx_description
1 polymer ?
#
loop_
_entity_poly.entity_id
_entity_poly.type
_entity_poly.pdbx_seq_one_letter_code
_entity_poly.pdbx_strand_id
1 'polypeptide(L)'
;MSAGTPEDGAGDVPEDVEDLPPQTIEGRVSELEDVVEDLGAALVDLARRRPAGTGAGQAEDEGKPNAEDAAPARSWVARASTEDWRELAAWVDWLNATYDLRPSKSVFPCWPAHSGVVLELAALRAAWVSAATVEASDEPGDAMTSWHGDLLRPCLARLHEDYQLGACEDRHKPPRAPRPTDADLLSAALERVSSTSDDDLNEGDVNRSTGELR
;
A
#
# COMPACT_ATOMS: atom_id res chain seq x y z
N MET A 1 3.55 43.96 -84.29
CA MET A 1 3.14 44.80 -83.16
C MET A 1 2.07 44.05 -82.39
N SER A 2 2.11 44.12 -81.06
CA SER A 2 1.32 43.36 -80.06
C SER A 2 1.86 41.93 -79.84
N ALA A 3 2.64 41.64 -78.79
CA ALA A 3 2.46 41.76 -77.33
C ALA A 3 1.70 40.56 -76.74
N GLY A 4 2.34 39.84 -75.80
CA GLY A 4 1.74 38.74 -75.03
C GLY A 4 2.78 37.81 -74.41
N THR A 5 3.15 38.12 -73.17
CA THR A 5 4.12 37.54 -72.21
C THR A 5 3.96 36.03 -71.92
N PRO A 6 5.01 35.36 -71.36
CA PRO A 6 5.13 33.90 -71.24
C PRO A 6 4.70 33.37 -69.86
N GLU A 7 5.05 32.11 -69.60
CA GLU A 7 5.14 31.43 -68.29
C GLU A 7 3.84 30.75 -67.83
N ASP A 8 3.81 29.55 -67.27
CA ASP A 8 4.89 28.66 -66.84
C ASP A 8 4.34 27.23 -66.71
N GLY A 9 5.25 26.26 -66.80
CA GLY A 9 4.95 24.84 -66.78
C GLY A 9 4.33 24.36 -65.46
N ALA A 10 3.31 23.53 -65.62
CA ALA A 10 2.63 22.80 -64.56
C ALA A 10 3.61 21.98 -63.69
N GLY A 11 3.72 22.35 -62.43
CA GLY A 11 4.12 21.44 -61.36
C GLY A 11 2.88 20.63 -60.94
N ASP A 12 2.90 19.35 -61.26
CA ASP A 12 1.95 18.35 -60.77
C ASP A 12 2.19 18.17 -59.25
N VAL A 13 1.28 18.70 -58.44
CA VAL A 13 1.15 18.38 -57.02
C VAL A 13 -0.14 17.57 -56.91
N PRO A 14 -0.10 16.33 -56.39
CA PRO A 14 -1.32 15.55 -56.22
C PRO A 14 -2.25 16.23 -55.21
N GLU A 15 -3.40 16.70 -55.72
CA GLU A 15 -4.56 17.12 -54.95
C GLU A 15 -5.20 15.89 -54.28
N ASP A 16 -4.74 15.53 -53.09
CA ASP A 16 -5.44 14.57 -52.22
C ASP A 16 -5.03 14.79 -50.74
N VAL A 17 -5.26 15.99 -50.20
CA VAL A 17 -5.17 16.23 -48.74
C VAL A 17 -6.30 17.12 -48.19
N GLU A 18 -7.40 17.34 -48.92
CA GLU A 18 -8.50 18.18 -48.43
C GLU A 18 -9.86 17.53 -48.65
N ASP A 19 -10.18 16.54 -47.81
CA ASP A 19 -11.57 16.27 -47.46
C ASP A 19 -11.71 15.61 -46.07
N LEU A 20 -11.19 16.28 -45.04
CA LEU A 20 -11.63 16.04 -43.67
C LEU A 20 -12.38 17.29 -43.21
N PRO A 21 -13.65 17.18 -42.79
CA PRO A 21 -14.43 18.33 -42.35
C PRO A 21 -13.69 19.03 -41.19
N PRO A 22 -13.76 20.37 -41.07
CA PRO A 22 -13.18 21.07 -39.94
C PRO A 22 -13.92 20.60 -38.69
N GLN A 23 -13.29 19.70 -37.95
CA GLN A 23 -13.75 19.28 -36.62
C GLN A 23 -13.77 20.57 -35.79
N THR A 24 -14.95 21.12 -35.50
CA THR A 24 -15.04 22.34 -34.69
C THR A 24 -14.45 22.04 -33.32
N ILE A 25 -13.73 23.00 -32.73
CA ILE A 25 -13.16 22.82 -31.38
C ILE A 25 -14.27 22.42 -30.41
N GLU A 26 -15.46 22.97 -30.58
CA GLU A 26 -16.68 22.64 -29.84
C GLU A 26 -17.10 21.17 -30.00
N GLY A 27 -17.06 20.63 -31.22
CA GLY A 27 -17.34 19.20 -31.46
C GLY A 27 -16.30 18.29 -30.82
N ARG A 28 -15.02 18.68 -30.87
CA ARG A 28 -13.93 17.92 -30.22
C ARG A 28 -13.98 17.97 -28.70
N VAL A 29 -14.46 19.07 -28.13
CA VAL A 29 -14.65 19.21 -26.68
C VAL A 29 -15.81 18.33 -26.23
N SER A 30 -16.94 18.34 -26.94
CA SER A 30 -18.07 17.46 -26.66
C SER A 30 -17.68 15.99 -26.74
N GLU A 31 -16.93 15.59 -27.76
CA GLU A 31 -16.42 14.22 -27.89
C GLU A 31 -15.46 13.85 -26.75
N LEU A 32 -14.64 14.80 -26.27
CA LEU A 32 -13.76 14.57 -25.13
C LEU A 32 -14.53 14.42 -23.82
N GLU A 33 -15.58 15.21 -23.64
CA GLU A 33 -16.45 15.16 -22.46
C GLU A 33 -17.15 13.81 -22.38
N ASP A 34 -17.70 13.32 -23.49
CA ASP A 34 -18.31 11.99 -23.58
C ASP A 34 -17.30 10.87 -23.26
N VAL A 35 -16.08 10.95 -23.82
CA VAL A 35 -15.01 9.97 -23.56
C VAL A 35 -14.56 9.98 -22.09
N VAL A 36 -14.50 11.15 -21.46
CA VAL A 36 -14.14 11.28 -20.05
C VAL A 36 -15.26 10.73 -19.16
N GLU A 37 -16.52 10.97 -19.50
CA GLU A 37 -17.67 10.41 -18.80
C GLU A 37 -17.70 8.87 -18.91
N ASP A 38 -17.51 8.35 -20.12
CA ASP A 38 -17.44 6.90 -20.38
C ASP A 38 -16.26 6.25 -19.64
N LEU A 39 -15.08 6.89 -19.64
CA LEU A 39 -13.92 6.42 -18.90
C LEU A 39 -14.16 6.48 -17.39
N GLY A 40 -14.82 7.52 -16.89
CA GLY A 40 -15.23 7.66 -15.50
C GLY A 40 -16.18 6.54 -15.07
N ALA A 41 -17.20 6.25 -15.89
CA ALA A 41 -18.13 5.15 -15.66
C ALA A 41 -17.41 3.79 -15.69
N ALA A 42 -16.51 3.57 -16.65
CA ALA A 42 -15.72 2.35 -16.76
C ALA A 42 -14.77 2.16 -15.57
N LEU A 43 -14.19 3.23 -15.03
CA LEU A 43 -13.33 3.17 -13.84
C LEU A 43 -14.14 2.87 -12.57
N VAL A 44 -15.33 3.44 -12.42
CA VAL A 44 -16.25 3.13 -11.31
C VAL A 44 -16.70 1.67 -11.37
N ASP A 45 -17.03 1.18 -12.56
CA ASP A 45 -17.42 -0.21 -12.77
C ASP A 45 -16.24 -1.16 -12.52
N LEU A 46 -15.03 -0.80 -12.95
CA LEU A 46 -13.80 -1.55 -12.65
C LEU A 46 -13.47 -1.56 -11.15
N ALA A 47 -13.70 -0.45 -10.45
CA ALA A 47 -13.51 -0.33 -9.01
C ALA A 47 -14.52 -1.19 -8.22
N ARG A 48 -15.79 -1.25 -8.69
CA ARG A 48 -16.83 -2.13 -8.13
C ARG A 48 -16.58 -3.59 -8.44
N ARG A 49 -16.02 -3.89 -9.60
CA ARG A 49 -15.64 -5.24 -10.04
C ARG A 49 -14.30 -5.70 -9.50
N ARG A 50 -13.57 -4.86 -8.76
CA ARG A 50 -12.26 -5.21 -8.19
C ARG A 50 -12.43 -6.44 -7.31
N PRO A 51 -11.93 -7.63 -7.73
CA PRO A 51 -11.92 -8.77 -6.84
C PRO A 51 -10.95 -8.46 -5.71
N ALA A 52 -11.31 -8.84 -4.50
CA ALA A 52 -10.37 -8.90 -3.38
C ALA A 52 -9.32 -9.98 -3.69
N GLY A 53 -8.27 -9.61 -4.43
CA GLY A 53 -7.15 -10.49 -4.73
C GLY A 53 -6.79 -10.51 -6.21
N THR A 54 -5.68 -9.88 -6.56
CA THR A 54 -4.94 -10.22 -7.78
C THR A 54 -4.22 -11.54 -7.53
N GLY A 55 -4.95 -12.65 -7.68
CA GLY A 55 -4.43 -14.01 -7.76
C GLY A 55 -4.79 -14.59 -9.11
N ALA A 56 -3.78 -14.81 -9.96
CA ALA A 56 -3.96 -15.55 -11.20
C ALA A 56 -4.30 -17.01 -10.88
N GLY A 57 -5.41 -17.51 -11.45
CA GLY A 57 -5.74 -18.94 -11.48
C GLY A 57 -7.09 -19.27 -10.86
N GLN A 58 -8.03 -19.73 -11.70
CA GLN A 58 -9.38 -20.16 -11.35
C GLN A 58 -9.41 -21.32 -10.33
N ALA A 59 -10.28 -21.23 -9.33
CA ALA A 59 -11.00 -22.36 -8.75
C ALA A 59 -12.24 -21.85 -8.02
N GLU A 60 -13.41 -22.27 -8.49
CA GLU A 60 -14.66 -22.20 -7.75
C GLU A 60 -14.61 -23.26 -6.65
N ASP A 61 -14.83 -22.87 -5.38
CA ASP A 61 -15.52 -23.62 -4.31
C ASP A 61 -15.23 -22.94 -2.95
N GLU A 62 -16.25 -22.88 -2.10
CA GLU A 62 -16.27 -22.14 -0.84
C GLU A 62 -15.34 -22.77 0.21
N GLY A 63 -14.09 -22.31 0.26
CA GLY A 63 -13.13 -22.69 1.29
C GLY A 63 -12.56 -21.46 1.99
N LYS A 64 -12.99 -21.21 3.23
CA LYS A 64 -12.26 -20.32 4.15
C LYS A 64 -10.80 -20.79 4.14
N PRO A 65 -9.81 -19.95 3.80
CA PRO A 65 -8.43 -20.40 3.64
C PRO A 65 -8.02 -21.06 4.96
N ASN A 66 -7.70 -22.35 4.89
CA ASN A 66 -7.23 -23.09 6.04
C ASN A 66 -5.98 -22.36 6.55
N ALA A 67 -5.96 -22.01 7.84
CA ALA A 67 -4.88 -21.22 8.42
C ALA A 67 -3.50 -21.91 8.29
N GLU A 68 -3.51 -23.20 7.93
CA GLU A 68 -2.35 -24.07 7.75
C GLU A 68 -1.61 -23.86 6.42
N ASP A 69 -2.25 -23.28 5.38
CA ASP A 69 -1.62 -23.02 4.07
C ASP A 69 -1.25 -21.54 3.85
N ALA A 70 -1.53 -20.68 4.83
CA ALA A 70 -1.17 -19.28 4.77
C ALA A 70 0.36 -19.15 4.85
N ALA A 71 1.00 -18.97 3.70
CA ALA A 71 2.41 -18.60 3.63
C ALA A 71 2.67 -17.47 4.64
N PRO A 72 3.77 -17.53 5.41
CA PRO A 72 4.00 -16.59 6.49
C PRO A 72 3.90 -15.16 5.96
N ALA A 73 3.18 -14.31 6.68
CA ALA A 73 2.96 -12.92 6.30
C ALA A 73 4.31 -12.24 6.06
N ARG A 74 4.66 -12.02 4.79
CA ARG A 74 5.90 -11.37 4.42
C ARG A 74 5.80 -9.89 4.77
N SER A 75 6.85 -9.37 5.41
CA SER A 75 7.03 -7.93 5.62
C SER A 75 6.76 -7.15 4.32
N TRP A 76 6.16 -5.96 4.41
CA TRP A 76 5.90 -5.11 3.24
C TRP A 76 7.16 -4.95 2.40
N VAL A 77 8.32 -4.72 3.03
CA VAL A 77 9.63 -4.60 2.39
C VAL A 77 9.98 -5.81 1.51
N ALA A 78 9.64 -7.02 1.97
CA ALA A 78 9.97 -8.26 1.28
C ALA A 78 9.01 -8.59 0.13
N ARG A 79 7.82 -7.98 0.10
CA ARG A 79 6.80 -8.23 -0.93
C ARG A 79 6.58 -7.06 -1.89
N ALA A 80 7.00 -5.85 -1.53
CA ALA A 80 6.79 -4.65 -2.30
C ALA A 80 7.58 -4.68 -3.62
N SER A 81 6.90 -4.33 -4.71
CA SER A 81 7.50 -4.12 -6.02
C SER A 81 8.27 -2.80 -6.08
N THR A 82 9.08 -2.60 -7.12
CA THR A 82 9.72 -1.30 -7.37
C THR A 82 8.70 -0.16 -7.49
N GLU A 83 7.50 -0.44 -8.01
CA GLU A 83 6.46 0.57 -8.15
C GLU A 83 5.85 0.94 -6.79
N ASP A 84 5.59 -0.05 -5.93
CA ASP A 84 5.13 0.20 -4.55
C ASP A 84 6.09 1.12 -3.78
N TRP A 85 7.40 0.93 -4.00
CA TRP A 85 8.43 1.80 -3.41
C TRP A 85 8.39 3.23 -3.94
N ARG A 86 8.16 3.42 -5.24
CA ARG A 86 8.04 4.75 -5.85
C ARG A 86 6.78 5.47 -5.39
N GLU A 87 5.66 4.76 -5.37
CA GLU A 87 4.40 5.30 -4.86
C GLU A 87 4.51 5.72 -3.40
N LEU A 88 5.15 4.90 -2.57
CA LEU A 88 5.38 5.25 -1.18
C LEU A 88 6.29 6.46 -1.05
N ALA A 89 7.36 6.56 -1.83
CA ALA A 89 8.24 7.73 -1.84
C ALA A 89 7.51 9.02 -2.24
N ALA A 90 6.76 8.99 -3.34
CA ALA A 90 5.97 10.12 -3.79
C ALA A 90 4.92 10.55 -2.74
N TRP A 91 4.30 9.58 -2.07
CA TRP A 91 3.36 9.86 -0.99
C TRP A 91 4.03 10.46 0.25
N VAL A 92 5.24 10.00 0.62
CA VAL A 92 6.02 10.59 1.72
C VAL A 92 6.42 12.04 1.41
N ASP A 93 6.83 12.32 0.17
CA ASP A 93 7.13 13.68 -0.27
C ASP A 93 5.88 14.57 -0.20
N TRP A 94 4.74 14.07 -0.68
CA TRP A 94 3.44 14.73 -0.53
C TRP A 94 3.07 14.96 0.93
N LEU A 95 3.29 13.99 1.82
CA LEU A 95 2.99 14.10 3.25
C LEU A 95 3.80 15.21 3.90
N ASN A 96 5.11 15.24 3.66
CA ASN A 96 5.99 16.28 4.19
C ASN A 96 5.57 17.68 3.70
N ALA A 97 5.24 17.81 2.42
CA ALA A 97 4.85 19.09 1.81
C ALA A 97 3.44 19.55 2.23
N THR A 98 2.46 18.65 2.25
CA THR A 98 1.04 19.00 2.50
C THR A 98 0.78 19.35 3.95
N TYR A 99 1.48 18.70 4.88
CA TYR A 99 1.31 18.94 6.31
C TYR A 99 2.29 19.96 6.88
N ASP A 100 3.11 20.61 6.04
CA ASP A 100 4.15 21.58 6.43
C ASP A 100 4.96 21.08 7.65
N LEU A 101 5.39 19.82 7.59
CA LEU A 101 6.00 19.16 8.73
C LEU A 101 7.30 19.88 9.10
N ARG A 102 7.39 20.31 10.37
CA ARG A 102 8.62 20.89 10.93
C ARG A 102 9.76 19.88 10.82
N PRO A 103 11.03 20.31 10.70
CA PRO A 103 12.17 19.40 10.59
C PRO A 103 12.17 18.28 11.64
N SER A 104 11.84 18.60 12.89
CA SER A 104 11.76 17.66 14.02
C SER A 104 10.63 16.63 13.96
N LYS A 105 9.71 16.73 12.98
CA LYS A 105 8.60 15.79 12.75
C LYS A 105 8.49 15.35 11.29
N SER A 106 9.31 15.93 10.40
CA SER A 106 9.40 15.54 9.00
C SER A 106 9.99 14.14 8.85
N VAL A 107 9.63 13.47 7.75
CA VAL A 107 10.23 12.20 7.36
C VAL A 107 11.49 12.48 6.56
N PHE A 108 12.66 12.13 7.10
CA PHE A 108 13.93 12.42 6.44
C PHE A 108 14.20 11.57 5.20
N PRO A 109 14.98 12.06 4.22
CA PRO A 109 15.23 11.35 2.95
C PRO A 109 15.88 9.96 3.09
N CYS A 110 16.53 9.69 4.23
CA CYS A 110 17.12 8.38 4.50
C CYS A 110 16.10 7.31 4.95
N TRP A 111 14.81 7.63 5.08
CA TRP A 111 13.76 6.69 5.51
C TRP A 111 13.79 5.32 4.81
N PRO A 112 14.14 5.17 3.50
CA PRO A 112 14.19 3.85 2.87
C PRO A 112 15.24 2.92 3.49
N ALA A 113 16.27 3.46 4.14
CA ALA A 113 17.32 2.68 4.81
C ALA A 113 16.87 2.14 6.18
N HIS A 114 15.70 2.54 6.70
CA HIS A 114 15.18 2.15 8.00
C HIS A 114 13.94 1.26 7.82
N SER A 115 14.13 -0.06 7.84
CA SER A 115 13.04 -1.03 7.58
C SER A 115 11.81 -0.84 8.47
N GLY A 116 11.99 -0.52 9.76
CA GLY A 116 10.88 -0.22 10.67
C GLY A 116 10.10 1.04 10.26
N VAL A 117 10.80 2.09 9.82
CA VAL A 117 10.18 3.32 9.31
C VAL A 117 9.38 3.03 8.03
N VAL A 118 9.94 2.22 7.12
CA VAL A 118 9.25 1.82 5.89
C VAL A 118 7.93 1.11 6.20
N LEU A 119 7.92 0.20 7.17
CA LEU A 119 6.72 -0.53 7.57
C LEU A 119 5.63 0.39 8.11
N GLU A 120 6.01 1.31 9.01
CA GLU A 120 5.08 2.30 9.58
C GLU A 120 4.51 3.23 8.51
N LEU A 121 5.35 3.73 7.59
CA LEU A 121 4.92 4.61 6.51
C LEU A 121 3.99 3.89 5.53
N ALA A 122 4.30 2.64 5.17
CA ALA A 122 3.45 1.84 4.30
C ALA A 122 2.07 1.57 4.93
N ALA A 123 2.03 1.27 6.23
CA ALA A 123 0.79 1.09 6.97
C ALA A 123 0.00 2.42 7.08
N LEU A 124 0.68 3.53 7.38
CA LEU A 124 0.07 4.84 7.48
C LEU A 124 -0.53 5.30 6.15
N ARG A 125 0.17 5.07 5.03
CA ARG A 125 -0.35 5.33 3.67
C ARG A 125 -1.59 4.49 3.40
N ALA A 126 -1.57 3.20 3.70
CA ALA A 126 -2.72 2.33 3.48
C ALA A 126 -3.96 2.83 4.27
N ALA A 127 -3.75 3.23 5.53
CA ALA A 127 -4.82 3.82 6.34
C ALA A 127 -5.30 5.17 5.78
N TRP A 128 -4.40 6.00 5.26
CA TRP A 128 -4.76 7.26 4.62
C TRP A 128 -5.63 7.04 3.39
N VAL A 129 -5.21 6.14 2.48
CA VAL A 129 -5.98 5.80 1.26
C VAL A 129 -7.37 5.28 1.64
N SER A 130 -7.45 4.40 2.64
CA SER A 130 -8.74 3.87 3.11
C SER A 130 -9.65 5.00 3.59
N ALA A 131 -9.14 5.89 4.44
CA ALA A 131 -9.95 6.93 5.04
C ALA A 131 -10.28 8.07 4.05
N ALA A 132 -9.39 8.36 3.09
CA ALA A 132 -9.66 9.27 1.97
C ALA A 132 -10.72 8.70 1.01
N THR A 133 -10.74 7.38 0.80
CA THR A 133 -11.78 6.72 -0.01
C THR A 133 -13.16 6.85 0.63
N VAL A 134 -13.22 6.70 1.96
CA VAL A 134 -14.46 6.90 2.73
C VAL A 134 -14.92 8.35 2.66
N GLU A 135 -14.02 9.32 2.83
CA GLU A 135 -14.36 10.74 2.73
C GLU A 135 -14.81 11.17 1.32
N ALA A 136 -14.26 10.54 0.28
CA ALA A 136 -14.70 10.75 -1.09
C ALA A 136 -16.07 10.10 -1.40
N SER A 137 -16.61 9.30 -0.47
CA SER A 137 -17.97 8.76 -0.57
C SER A 137 -18.95 9.77 0.03
N ASP A 138 -20.18 9.88 -0.50
CA ASP A 138 -21.23 10.77 0.04
C ASP A 138 -21.78 10.34 1.43
N GLU A 139 -21.09 9.43 2.10
CA GLU A 139 -21.44 8.92 3.42
C GLU A 139 -20.85 9.83 4.51
N PRO A 140 -21.65 10.28 5.49
CA PRO A 140 -21.13 11.00 6.64
C PRO A 140 -20.10 10.15 7.40
N GLY A 141 -18.90 10.68 7.61
CA GLY A 141 -17.83 9.96 8.30
C GLY A 141 -16.81 10.87 8.99
N ASP A 142 -16.14 10.32 10.00
CA ASP A 142 -15.04 10.97 10.73
C ASP A 142 -13.68 10.37 10.37
N ALA A 143 -13.63 9.47 9.38
CA ALA A 143 -12.46 8.65 9.05
C ALA A 143 -11.18 9.47 8.87
N MET A 144 -11.26 10.61 8.18
CA MET A 144 -10.11 11.48 8.01
C MET A 144 -9.73 12.20 9.30
N THR A 145 -10.70 12.67 10.08
CA THR A 145 -10.42 13.30 11.38
C THR A 145 -9.72 12.32 12.32
N SER A 146 -10.20 11.08 12.39
CA SER A 146 -9.62 9.98 13.16
C SER A 146 -8.24 9.60 12.65
N TRP A 147 -8.03 9.53 11.33
CA TRP A 147 -6.69 9.28 10.76
C TRP A 147 -5.68 10.35 11.18
N HIS A 148 -6.05 11.63 11.16
CA HIS A 148 -5.16 12.72 11.59
C HIS A 148 -4.84 12.66 13.09
N GLY A 149 -5.84 12.36 13.92
CA GLY A 149 -5.70 12.33 15.38
C GLY A 149 -4.96 11.10 15.87
N ASP A 150 -5.41 9.93 15.44
CA ASP A 150 -5.08 8.65 16.05
C ASP A 150 -3.95 7.92 15.33
N LEU A 151 -3.73 8.21 14.04
CA LEU A 151 -2.76 7.49 13.22
C LEU A 151 -1.56 8.37 12.84
N LEU A 152 -1.80 9.52 12.20
CA LEU A 152 -0.72 10.38 11.70
C LEU A 152 0.19 10.86 12.84
N ARG A 153 -0.37 11.53 13.86
CA ARG A 153 0.44 12.13 14.93
C ARG A 153 1.22 11.09 15.73
N PRO A 154 0.62 9.98 16.19
CA PRO A 154 1.37 8.95 16.92
C PRO A 154 2.39 8.24 16.04
N CYS A 155 2.11 8.01 14.75
CA CYS A 155 3.07 7.42 13.82
C CYS A 155 4.32 8.30 13.70
N LEU A 156 4.16 9.60 13.40
CA LEU A 156 5.29 10.53 13.29
C LEU A 156 6.14 10.60 14.58
N ALA A 157 5.51 10.49 15.75
CA ALA A 157 6.23 10.40 17.02
C ALA A 157 7.09 9.12 17.09
N ARG A 158 6.50 7.95 16.81
CA ARG A 158 7.23 6.66 16.81
C ARG A 158 8.40 6.66 15.82
N LEU A 159 8.23 7.23 14.62
CA LEU A 159 9.31 7.30 13.63
C LEU A 159 10.56 7.97 14.22
N HIS A 160 10.37 9.08 14.92
CA HIS A 160 11.47 9.85 15.51
C HIS A 160 12.02 9.22 16.79
N GLU A 161 11.14 8.77 17.68
CA GLU A 161 11.48 8.34 19.04
C GLU A 161 11.90 6.87 19.10
N ASP A 162 11.13 5.97 18.48
CA ASP A 162 11.33 4.52 18.59
C ASP A 162 12.23 4.00 17.48
N TYR A 163 12.03 4.47 16.25
CA TYR A 163 12.79 4.04 15.07
C TYR A 163 14.03 4.90 14.79
N GLN A 164 14.33 5.86 15.67
CA GLN A 164 15.52 6.70 15.68
C GLN A 164 15.72 7.52 14.39
N LEU A 165 14.65 7.79 13.63
CA LEU A 165 14.74 8.65 12.46
C LEU A 165 15.20 10.06 12.87
N GLY A 166 14.82 10.53 14.06
CA GLY A 166 15.27 11.81 14.61
C GLY A 166 16.78 11.89 14.80
N ALA A 167 17.47 10.76 14.96
CA ALA A 167 18.92 10.75 15.05
C ALA A 167 19.61 11.07 13.71
N CYS A 168 18.87 11.05 12.59
CA CYS A 168 19.37 11.29 11.24
C CYS A 168 19.26 12.75 10.77
N GLU A 169 18.87 13.69 11.64
CA GLU A 169 18.63 15.11 11.30
C GLU A 169 19.78 15.77 10.53
N ASP A 170 21.02 15.66 11.04
CA ASP A 170 22.20 16.23 10.36
C ASP A 170 22.80 15.27 9.32
N ARG A 171 22.71 13.96 9.58
CA ARG A 171 23.32 12.90 8.78
C ARG A 171 22.68 11.56 9.09
N HIS A 172 22.46 10.74 8.05
CA HIS A 172 22.01 9.35 8.20
C HIS A 172 22.88 8.57 9.20
N LYS A 173 22.21 7.93 10.16
CA LYS A 173 22.79 6.97 11.10
C LYS A 173 22.19 5.59 10.84
N PRO A 174 23.01 4.53 10.79
CA PRO A 174 22.53 3.19 10.51
C PRO A 174 21.53 2.73 11.59
N PRO A 175 20.54 1.90 11.24
CA PRO A 175 19.60 1.34 12.19
C PRO A 175 20.30 0.59 13.33
N ARG A 176 19.69 0.60 14.52
CA ARG A 176 20.16 -0.18 15.67
C ARG A 176 20.24 -1.67 15.31
N ALA A 177 21.34 -2.31 15.68
CA ALA A 177 21.50 -3.74 15.50
C ALA A 177 20.37 -4.52 16.23
N PRO A 178 19.78 -5.54 15.59
CA PRO A 178 18.76 -6.37 16.22
C PRO A 178 19.34 -7.09 17.44
N ARG A 179 18.49 -7.30 18.45
CA ARG A 179 18.79 -8.18 19.58
C ARG A 179 18.01 -9.47 19.36
N PRO A 180 18.60 -10.49 18.74
CA PRO A 180 17.89 -11.73 18.47
C PRO A 180 17.53 -12.43 19.78
N THR A 181 16.48 -13.22 19.73
CA THR A 181 16.09 -14.12 20.83
C THR A 181 17.24 -15.08 21.12
N ASP A 182 17.55 -15.26 22.40
CA ASP A 182 18.49 -16.27 22.86
C ASP A 182 17.85 -17.66 22.66
N ALA A 183 18.41 -18.43 21.73
CA ALA A 183 17.87 -19.72 21.33
C ALA A 183 17.97 -20.77 22.44
N ASP A 184 19.01 -20.70 23.27
CA ASP A 184 19.23 -21.64 24.36
C ASP A 184 18.22 -21.38 25.48
N LEU A 185 18.01 -20.10 25.85
CA LEU A 185 16.98 -19.73 26.82
C LEU A 185 15.57 -20.05 26.33
N LEU A 186 15.29 -19.88 25.03
CA LEU A 186 14.01 -20.26 24.45
C LEU A 186 13.79 -21.77 24.53
N SER A 187 14.80 -22.56 24.18
CA SER A 187 14.72 -24.02 24.19
C SER A 187 14.47 -24.55 25.61
N ALA A 188 15.22 -24.06 26.59
CA ALA A 188 15.02 -24.39 27.99
C ALA A 188 13.64 -23.96 28.52
N ALA A 189 13.07 -22.86 28.02
CA ALA A 189 11.71 -22.44 28.37
C ALA A 189 10.66 -23.40 27.81
N LEU A 190 10.81 -23.84 26.56
CA LEU A 190 9.89 -24.77 25.92
C LEU A 190 9.90 -26.15 26.60
N GLU A 191 11.07 -26.67 26.94
CA GLU A 191 11.20 -27.95 27.68
C GLU A 191 10.47 -27.92 29.01
N ARG A 192 10.54 -26.81 29.76
CA ARG A 192 9.78 -26.64 31.01
C ARG A 192 8.27 -26.68 30.80
N VAL A 193 7.77 -25.99 29.78
CA VAL A 193 6.33 -25.98 29.45
C VAL A 193 5.83 -27.37 29.06
N SER A 194 6.64 -28.11 28.30
CA SER A 194 6.33 -29.50 27.93
C SER A 194 6.30 -30.42 29.15
N SER A 195 7.30 -30.33 30.04
CA SER A 195 7.37 -31.16 31.26
C SER A 195 6.20 -30.91 32.22
N THR A 196 5.75 -29.67 32.39
CA THR A 196 4.60 -29.36 33.26
C THR A 196 3.28 -29.90 32.70
N SER A 197 3.15 -30.00 31.38
CA SER A 197 1.95 -30.56 30.74
C SER A 197 1.82 -32.08 30.91
N ASP A 198 2.94 -32.78 31.13
CA ASP A 198 2.97 -34.22 31.36
C ASP A 198 2.65 -34.60 32.82
N ASP A 199 2.96 -33.72 33.79
CA ASP A 199 2.68 -33.96 35.22
C ASP A 199 1.19 -33.82 35.57
N ASP A 200 0.45 -32.90 34.93
CA ASP A 200 -1.00 -32.69 35.17
C ASP A 200 -1.89 -33.87 34.71
N LEU A 201 -1.36 -34.77 33.87
CA LEU A 201 -2.06 -35.99 33.43
C LEU A 201 -1.85 -37.19 34.38
N ASN A 202 -0.94 -37.09 35.36
CA ASN A 202 -0.58 -38.21 36.24
C ASN A 202 -1.22 -38.14 37.65
N GLU A 203 -1.85 -37.02 38.02
CA GLU A 203 -2.54 -36.88 39.33
C GLU A 203 -4.00 -37.38 39.34
N GLY A 204 -4.46 -38.07 38.29
CA GLY A 204 -5.84 -38.55 38.15
C GLY A 204 -6.15 -39.96 38.64
N ASP A 205 -5.16 -40.83 38.93
CA ASP A 205 -5.42 -42.28 39.04
C ASP A 205 -4.83 -42.99 40.27
N VAL A 206 -4.71 -42.28 41.41
CA VAL A 206 -4.27 -42.89 42.67
C VAL A 206 -5.22 -42.57 43.84
N ASN A 207 -6.52 -42.87 43.73
CA ASN A 207 -7.29 -43.31 44.90
C ASN A 207 -8.60 -44.02 44.56
N ARG A 208 -8.54 -45.25 44.03
CA ARG A 208 -9.70 -46.15 44.02
C ARG A 208 -9.29 -47.61 44.18
N SER A 209 -8.68 -47.97 45.31
CA SER A 209 -8.80 -49.34 45.88
C SER A 209 -8.00 -49.50 47.17
N THR A 210 -8.68 -49.48 48.32
CA THR A 210 -8.43 -50.29 49.54
C THR A 210 -9.42 -49.78 50.60
N GLY A 211 -10.28 -50.56 51.23
CA GLY A 211 -10.47 -51.99 51.23
C GLY A 211 -11.78 -52.29 51.96
N GLU A 212 -12.44 -53.32 51.45
CA GLU A 212 -13.57 -54.02 52.01
C GLU A 212 -13.24 -54.68 53.37
N LEU A 213 -14.29 -54.82 54.18
CA LEU A 213 -14.54 -55.87 55.18
C LEU A 213 -13.75 -55.82 56.50
N ARG A 214 -14.41 -55.30 57.54
CA ARG A 214 -14.61 -56.06 58.78
C ARG A 214 -15.86 -55.63 59.55
#